data_AF-A0A445MQH9-F1
#
_entry.id   AF-A0A445MQH9-F1
#
_cell.length_a   1.000
_cell.length_b   1.000
_cell.length_c   1.000
_cell.angle_alpha   90.00
_cell.angle_beta   90.00
_cell.angle_gamma   90.00
#
_symmetry.space_group_name_H-M   'P 1'
#
loop_
_entity.id
_entity.type
_entity.pdbx_description
1 polymer ?
#
loop_
_entity_poly.entity_id
_entity_poly.type
_entity_poly.pdbx_seq_one_letter_code
_entity_poly.pdbx_strand_id
1 'polypeptide(L)' 'MPKCEECTYFNPISKESADAGSKNGDCVIEKKDEKGKFWLAKEVDADTESCSNFQKR' A
#
# COMPACT_ATOMS: atom_id res chain seq x y z
N MET A 1 3.45 -13.02 -11.30
CA MET A 1 2.13 -12.58 -10.81
C MET A 1 2.16 -11.05 -10.69
N PRO A 2 1.02 -10.34 -10.63
CA PRO A 2 1.06 -8.90 -10.42
C PRO A 2 1.76 -8.57 -9.11
N LYS A 3 2.48 -7.45 -9.07
CA LYS A 3 3.21 -6.96 -7.90
C LYS A 3 2.42 -5.86 -7.17
N CYS A 4 2.77 -5.61 -5.91
CA CYS A 4 2.16 -4.54 -5.11
C CYS A 4 2.33 -3.16 -5.76
N GLU A 5 3.47 -2.87 -6.41
CA GLU A 5 3.71 -1.60 -7.11
C GLU A 5 2.72 -1.30 -8.24
N GLU A 6 2.07 -2.34 -8.77
CA GLU A 6 1.11 -2.23 -9.86
C GLU A 6 -0.32 -1.94 -9.36
N CYS A 7 -0.52 -1.90 -8.04
CA CYS A 7 -1.82 -1.77 -7.39
C CYS A 7 -2.22 -0.29 -7.18
N THR A 8 -3.49 0.04 -7.37
CA THR A 8 -4.04 1.38 -7.15
C THR A 8 -3.91 1.87 -5.70
N TYR A 9 -3.80 0.95 -4.74
CA TYR A 9 -3.68 1.25 -3.31
C TYR A 9 -2.23 1.44 -2.85
N PHE A 10 -1.26 1.15 -3.71
CA PHE A 10 0.15 1.27 -3.38
C PHE A 10 0.63 2.72 -3.56
N ASN A 11 1.24 3.25 -2.50
CA ASN A 11 1.80 4.59 -2.45
C ASN A 11 3.32 4.45 -2.19
N PRO A 12 4.18 4.78 -3.16
CA PRO A 12 5.62 4.66 -2.97
C PRO A 12 6.12 5.64 -1.91
N ILE A 13 6.99 5.18 -1.02
CA ILE A 13 7.69 6.02 -0.04
C ILE A 13 9.03 6.42 -0.63
N SER A 14 9.34 7.71 -0.63
CA SER A 14 10.64 8.22 -1.07
C SER A 14 11.75 7.75 -0.14
N LYS A 15 12.91 7.38 -0.68
CA LYS A 15 14.10 6.97 0.11
C LYS A 15 14.62 8.05 1.05
N GLU A 16 14.21 9.31 0.87
CA GLU A 16 14.55 10.44 1.73
C GLU A 16 13.70 10.48 3.02
N SER A 17 12.62 9.70 3.08
CA SER A 17 11.85 9.51 4.30
C SER A 17 12.63 8.65 5.29
N ALA A 18 12.66 9.06 6.55
CA ALA A 18 13.43 8.41 7.63
C ALA A 18 13.08 6.92 7.85
N ASP A 19 11.94 6.48 7.32
CA ASP A 19 11.38 5.12 7.39
C ASP A 19 11.80 4.21 6.22
N ALA A 20 12.77 4.62 5.39
CA ALA A 20 13.28 3.82 4.28
C ALA A 20 14.14 2.63 4.75
N GLY A 21 13.54 1.68 5.46
CA GLY A 21 13.99 0.30 5.49
C GLY A 21 13.79 -0.37 4.12
N SER A 22 13.97 -1.70 4.03
CA SER A 22 13.77 -2.45 2.76
C SER A 22 12.38 -2.30 2.13
N LYS A 23 11.38 -1.86 2.92
CA LYS A 23 10.02 -1.59 2.45
C LYS A 23 9.95 -0.21 1.81
N ASN A 24 9.42 -0.14 0.59
CA ASN A 24 9.46 1.05 -0.27
C ASN A 24 8.07 1.61 -0.62
N GLY A 25 7.02 1.22 0.12
CA GLY A 25 5.69 1.82 -0.05
C GLY A 25 4.68 1.45 1.03
N ASP A 26 3.54 2.12 0.97
CA ASP A 26 2.36 1.88 1.80
C ASP A 26 1.18 1.39 0.95
N CYS A 27 0.51 0.34 1.42
CA CYS A 27 -0.80 -0.06 0.96
C CYS A 27 -1.86 0.71 1.76
N VAL A 28 -2.57 1.62 1.09
CA VAL A 28 -3.57 2.50 1.71
C VAL A 28 -4.96 2.15 1.21
N ILE A 29 -5.84 1.72 2.12
CA ILE A 29 -7.22 1.33 1.81
C ILE A 29 -8.23 2.17 2.61
N GLU A 30 -9.26 2.67 1.93
CA GLU A 30 -10.41 3.30 2.58
C GLU A 30 -11.32 2.21 3.16
N LYS A 31 -11.77 2.43 4.39
CA LYS A 31 -12.79 1.64 5.07
C LYS A 31 -13.84 2.58 5.64
N LYS A 32 -15.03 2.04 5.88
CA LYS A 32 -16.13 2.76 6.51
C LYS A 32 -16.83 1.83 7.50
N ASP A 33 -17.06 2.34 8.71
CA ASP A 33 -17.89 1.69 9.72
C ASP A 33 -19.06 2.60 10.13
N GLU A 34 -19.76 2.23 11.20
CA GLU A 34 -20.87 2.99 11.78
C GLU A 34 -20.49 4.40 12.25
N LYS A 35 -19.21 4.64 12.57
CA LYS A 35 -18.69 5.92 13.06
C LYS A 35 -18.21 6.83 11.93
N GLY A 36 -17.75 6.27 10.83
CA GLY A 36 -17.35 7.05 9.66
C GLY A 36 -16.34 6.35 8.76
N LYS A 37 -15.73 7.15 7.89
CA LYS A 37 -14.66 6.71 6.99
C LYS A 37 -13.31 6.81 7.70
N PHE A 38 -12.44 5.85 7.44
CA PHE A 38 -11.06 5.83 7.91
C PHE A 38 -10.16 5.13 6.88
N TRP A 39 -8.85 5.34 7.01
CA TRP A 39 -7.85 4.74 6.14
C TRP A 39 -6.94 3.84 6.95
N LEU A 40 -6.66 2.65 6.41
CA LEU A 40 -5.62 1.78 6.93
C LEU A 40 -4.40 1.94 6.04
N ALA A 41 -3.25 2.28 6.63
CA ALA A 41 -1.95 2.30 5.98
C ALA A 41 -1.11 1.14 6.50
N LYS A 42 -0.62 0.31 5.59
CA LYS A 42 0.27 -0.81 5.90
C LYS A 42 1.51 -0.72 5.04
N GLU A 43 2.68 -0.70 5.66
CA GLU A 43 3.95 -0.78 4.93
C GLU A 43 4.05 -2.11 4.16
N VAL A 44 4.47 -2.05 2.90
CA VAL A 44 4.64 -3.20 2.01
C VAL A 44 5.85 -3.00 1.09
N ASP A 45 6.46 -4.10 0.67
CA ASP A 45 7.47 -4.08 -0.39
C ASP A 45 6.78 -4.07 -1.77
N ALA A 46 7.21 -3.16 -2.64
CA ALA A 46 6.76 -2.98 -4.02
C ALA A 46 6.79 -4.28 -4.83
N ASP A 47 7.85 -5.07 -4.64
CA ASP A 47 8.15 -6.27 -5.42
C ASP A 47 7.36 -7.51 -4.97
N THR A 48 6.67 -7.43 -3.82
CA THR A 48 5.90 -8.56 -3.30
C THR A 48 4.71 -8.89 -4.20
N GLU A 49 4.38 -10.17 -4.30
CA GLU A 49 3.20 -10.63 -5.03
C GLU A 49 1.91 -10.01 -4.48
N SER A 50 1.04 -9.60 -5.40
CA SER A 50 -0.18 -8.89 -5.08
C SER A 50 -1.16 -9.75 -4.27
N CYS A 51 -1.83 -9.13 -3.29
CA CYS A 51 -2.84 -9.81 -2.47
C CYS A 51 -4.22 -9.88 -3.14
N SER A 52 -5.20 -10.51 -2.46
CA SER A 52 -6.59 -10.63 -2.94
C SER A 52 -7.32 -9.30 -3.14
N ASN A 53 -6.82 -8.20 -2.57
CA ASN A 53 -7.37 -6.85 -2.78
C ASN A 53 -6.73 -6.12 -3.97
N PHE A 54 -5.91 -6.79 -4.77
CA PHE A 54 -5.23 -6.17 -5.91
C PHE A 54 -6.21 -5.54 -6.90
N GLN A 55 -6.00 -4.27 -7.19
CA GLN A 55 -6.67 -3.56 -8.28
C GLN A 55 -5.61 -2.86 -9.11
N LYS A 56 -5.56 -3.16 -10.41
CA LYS A 56 -4.57 -2.56 -11.32
C LYS A 56 -4.78 -1.04 -11.37
N ARG A 57 -3.70 -0.28 -11.16
CA ARG A 57 -3.66 1.18 -11.37
C ARG A 57 -3.94 1.54 -12.83
#